data_AF-A0A532UKE6-F1
#
_entry.id   AF-A0A532UKE6-F1
#
_cell.length_a   1.000
_cell.length_b   1.000
_cell.length_c   1.000
_cell.angle_alpha   90.00
_cell.angle_beta   90.00
_cell.angle_gamma   90.00
#
_symmetry.space_group_name_H-M   'P 1'
#
loop_
_entity.id
_entity.type
_entity.pdbx_description
1 polymer ?
#
loop_
_entity_poly.entity_id
_entity_poly.type
_entity_poly.pdbx_seq_one_letter_code
_entity_poly.pdbx_strand_id
1 'polypeptide(L)'
;MLSVKEIDEIAPLLVTILPLLVGVVMVIYQMERQHKDNNLLQLSNHKEELKLTVYKEISEYVSCAMQRYVENQNIINSLMRQYHNCVICQDANSNPSPKIYTKYTELSDAYLRMVRSLTQLMCKLEEYEIVDKNIEIFRTAFASVVQLIQEAYLEFQRHIFSYLPHDDSKKRQEQLGVNIKHVKSPIQQDIEAIEHSFNSYTDANLEGYCFVSDLSREVQNVLLGNLFNNQVPPREPSDSHYVVVTTKPEEIERLRVYFKEKDDDGLTQHQKDFMARSGKSPGGKSGNALLISPFP
;
A
#
# COMPACT_ATOMS: atom_id res chain seq x y z
N MET A 1 -0.81 17.16 85.46
CA MET A 1 0.12 16.02 85.60
C MET A 1 -0.72 14.78 85.70
N LEU A 2 -0.70 13.92 84.68
CA LEU A 2 -1.35 12.61 84.76
C LEU A 2 -0.65 11.78 85.84
N SER A 3 -1.43 11.04 86.62
CA SER A 3 -0.92 10.11 87.62
C SER A 3 -0.19 8.96 86.92
N VAL A 4 0.90 8.45 87.52
CA VAL A 4 1.65 7.30 86.99
C VAL A 4 0.72 6.09 86.73
N LYS A 5 -0.35 5.93 87.52
CA LYS A 5 -1.37 4.89 87.32
C LYS A 5 -2.20 5.08 86.04
N GLU A 6 -2.49 6.32 85.65
CA GLU A 6 -3.25 6.62 84.43
C GLU A 6 -2.40 6.35 83.18
N ILE A 7 -1.07 6.54 83.29
CA ILE A 7 -0.12 6.22 82.21
C ILE A 7 -0.05 4.71 81.97
N ASP A 8 -0.04 3.89 83.03
CA ASP A 8 -0.02 2.43 82.95
C ASP A 8 -1.31 1.83 82.36
N GLU A 9 -2.48 2.46 82.57
CA GLU A 9 -3.74 2.03 81.95
C GLU A 9 -3.85 2.40 80.46
N ILE A 10 -3.26 3.53 80.03
CA ILE A 10 -3.33 4.01 78.65
C ILE A 10 -2.31 3.31 77.73
N ALA A 11 -1.17 2.90 78.27
CA ALA A 11 -0.10 2.23 77.52
C ALA A 11 -0.54 0.99 76.72
N PRO A 12 -1.27 0.00 77.28
CA PRO A 12 -1.72 -1.17 76.52
C PRO A 12 -2.72 -0.83 75.40
N LEU A 13 -3.57 0.18 75.61
CA LEU A 13 -4.50 0.68 74.57
C LEU A 13 -3.74 1.27 73.38
N LEU A 14 -2.70 2.08 73.63
CA LEU A 14 -1.86 2.65 72.57
C LEU A 14 -1.10 1.57 71.80
N VAL A 15 -0.57 0.56 72.50
CA VAL A 15 0.13 -0.59 71.88
C VAL A 15 -0.79 -1.41 70.99
N THR A 16 -2.09 -1.43 71.28
CA THR A 16 -3.08 -2.17 70.46
C THR A 16 -3.60 -1.35 69.28
N ILE A 17 -3.71 -0.02 69.42
CA ILE A 17 -4.22 0.88 68.38
C ILE A 17 -3.18 1.16 67.30
N LEU A 18 -1.90 1.30 67.67
CA LEU A 18 -0.83 1.68 66.73
C LEU A 18 -0.67 0.68 65.56
N PRO A 19 -0.62 -0.65 65.78
CA PRO A 19 -0.52 -1.63 64.70
C PRO A 19 -1.75 -1.62 63.79
N LEU A 20 -2.93 -1.30 64.32
CA LEU A 20 -4.17 -1.22 63.56
C LEU A 20 -4.14 -0.01 62.62
N LEU A 21 -3.67 1.15 63.09
CA LEU A 21 -3.45 2.33 62.26
C LEU A 21 -2.40 2.09 61.17
N VAL A 22 -1.27 1.47 61.52
CA VAL A 22 -0.22 1.11 60.54
C VAL A 22 -0.77 0.12 59.51
N GLY A 23 -1.57 -0.86 59.94
CA GLY A 23 -2.25 -1.80 59.05
C GLY A 23 -3.19 -1.11 58.07
N VAL A 24 -4.03 -0.18 58.54
CA VAL A 24 -4.93 0.61 57.68
C VAL A 24 -4.15 1.44 56.67
N VAL A 25 -3.08 2.12 57.08
CA VAL A 25 -2.24 2.92 56.18
C VAL A 25 -1.56 2.03 55.13
N MET A 26 -1.05 0.85 55.52
CA MET A 26 -0.47 -0.11 54.57
C MET A 26 -1.49 -0.60 53.54
N VAL A 27 -2.72 -0.91 53.96
CA VAL A 27 -3.79 -1.36 53.04
C VAL A 27 -4.14 -0.25 52.05
N ILE A 28 -4.28 1.00 52.51
CA ILE A 28 -4.55 2.15 51.63
C ILE A 28 -3.42 2.33 50.61
N TYR A 29 -2.16 2.27 51.06
CA TYR A 29 -1.00 2.38 50.17
C TYR A 29 -0.93 1.25 49.14
N GLN A 30 -1.20 0.00 49.55
CA GLN A 30 -1.25 -1.15 48.65
C GLN A 30 -2.37 -1.03 47.62
N MET A 31 -3.57 -0.60 48.04
CA MET A 31 -4.69 -0.36 47.12
C MET A 31 -4.34 0.73 46.10
N GLU A 32 -3.76 1.86 46.52
CA GLU A 32 -3.38 2.93 45.60
C GLU A 32 -2.36 2.45 44.56
N ARG A 33 -1.36 1.67 45.00
CA ARG A 33 -0.37 1.07 44.11
C ARG A 33 -1.01 0.06 43.15
N GLN A 34 -1.85 -0.84 43.63
CA GLN A 34 -2.58 -1.81 42.79
C GLN A 34 -3.49 -1.13 41.77
N HIS A 35 -4.16 -0.03 42.14
CA HIS A 35 -4.96 0.75 41.20
C HIS A 35 -4.10 1.37 40.09
N LYS A 36 -2.93 1.93 40.42
CA LYS A 36 -2.00 2.46 39.41
C LYS A 36 -1.50 1.36 38.48
N ASP A 37 -1.08 0.21 39.03
CA ASP A 37 -0.59 -0.93 38.25
C ASP A 37 -1.69 -1.52 37.35
N ASN A 38 -2.93 -1.64 37.87
CA ASN A 38 -4.08 -2.10 37.10
C ASN A 38 -4.45 -1.12 35.97
N ASN A 39 -4.39 0.20 36.22
CA ASN A 39 -4.66 1.20 35.20
C ASN A 39 -3.61 1.15 34.08
N LEU A 40 -2.33 0.98 34.42
CA LEU A 40 -1.25 0.82 33.45
C LEU A 40 -1.42 -0.46 32.61
N LEU A 41 -1.78 -1.57 33.26
CA LEU A 41 -2.06 -2.83 32.58
C LEU A 41 -3.27 -2.70 31.64
N GLN A 42 -4.34 -2.05 32.08
CA GLN A 42 -5.51 -1.78 31.24
C GLN A 42 -5.13 -0.93 30.04
N LEU A 43 -4.37 0.16 30.24
CA LEU A 43 -3.92 1.01 29.13
C LEU A 43 -3.06 0.23 28.13
N SER A 44 -2.15 -0.62 28.61
CA SER A 44 -1.34 -1.49 27.75
C SER A 44 -2.21 -2.46 26.96
N ASN A 45 -3.19 -3.09 27.60
CA ASN A 45 -4.10 -4.02 26.93
C ASN A 45 -4.93 -3.33 25.84
N HIS A 46 -5.49 -2.15 26.12
CA HIS A 46 -6.24 -1.38 25.12
C HIS A 46 -5.34 -0.94 23.95
N LYS A 47 -4.08 -0.59 24.22
CA LYS A 47 -3.12 -0.23 23.18
C LYS A 47 -2.81 -1.42 22.27
N GLU A 48 -2.61 -2.61 22.82
CA GLU A 48 -2.35 -3.82 22.04
C GLU A 48 -3.61 -4.28 21.27
N GLU A 49 -4.80 -4.14 21.85
CA GLU A 49 -6.06 -4.38 21.16
C GLU A 49 -6.27 -3.40 19.98
N LEU A 50 -5.94 -2.13 20.17
CA LEU A 50 -5.98 -1.13 19.10
C LEU A 50 -4.98 -1.47 18.00
N LYS A 51 -3.73 -1.81 18.33
CA LYS A 51 -2.73 -2.25 17.33
C LYS A 51 -3.20 -3.46 16.53
N LEU A 52 -3.81 -4.45 17.18
CA LEU A 52 -4.37 -5.61 16.51
C LEU A 52 -5.52 -5.23 15.57
N THR A 53 -6.35 -4.28 15.97
CA THR A 53 -7.46 -3.75 15.16
C THR A 53 -6.93 -3.04 13.92
N VAL A 54 -5.98 -2.11 14.10
CA VAL A 54 -5.30 -1.41 13.02
C VAL A 54 -4.62 -2.39 12.06
N TYR A 55 -3.94 -3.41 12.60
CA TYR A 55 -3.29 -4.44 11.81
C TYR A 55 -4.29 -5.17 10.91
N LYS A 56 -5.41 -5.63 11.47
CA LYS A 56 -6.45 -6.36 10.73
C LYS A 56 -6.99 -5.50 9.58
N GLU A 57 -7.32 -4.24 9.86
CA GLU A 57 -7.83 -3.33 8.84
C GLU A 57 -6.80 -3.10 7.73
N ILE A 58 -5.56 -2.72 8.04
CA ILE A 58 -4.51 -2.52 7.02
C ILE A 58 -4.27 -3.83 6.23
N SER A 59 -4.24 -4.98 6.91
CA SER A 59 -4.01 -6.29 6.27
C SER A 59 -5.10 -6.66 5.26
N GLU A 60 -6.34 -6.23 5.48
CA GLU A 60 -7.45 -6.41 4.53
C GLU A 60 -7.22 -5.61 3.25
N TYR A 61 -6.84 -4.33 3.37
CA TYR A 61 -6.51 -3.50 2.22
C TYR A 61 -5.26 -3.98 1.47
N VAL A 62 -4.23 -4.43 2.19
CA VAL A 62 -3.03 -5.05 1.60
C VAL A 62 -3.41 -6.29 0.80
N SER A 63 -4.22 -7.19 1.37
CA SER A 63 -4.67 -8.42 0.70
C SER A 63 -5.49 -8.11 -0.54
N CYS A 64 -6.40 -7.14 -0.45
CA CYS A 64 -7.18 -6.65 -1.59
C CYS A 64 -6.26 -6.10 -2.69
N ALA A 65 -5.31 -5.23 -2.35
CA ALA A 65 -4.36 -4.66 -3.30
C ALA A 65 -3.54 -5.76 -4.00
N MET A 66 -2.95 -6.69 -3.25
CA MET A 66 -2.21 -7.83 -3.81
C MET A 66 -3.06 -8.66 -4.76
N GLN A 67 -4.31 -8.96 -4.39
CA GLN A 67 -5.22 -9.70 -5.27
C GLN A 67 -5.47 -8.95 -6.57
N ARG A 68 -5.69 -7.63 -6.53
CA ARG A 68 -5.90 -6.83 -7.76
C ARG A 68 -4.67 -6.76 -8.65
N TYR A 69 -3.46 -6.70 -8.07
CA TYR A 69 -2.22 -6.84 -8.85
C TYR A 69 -2.16 -8.17 -9.59
N VAL A 70 -2.46 -9.28 -8.90
CA VAL A 70 -2.45 -10.63 -9.51
C VAL A 70 -3.52 -10.74 -10.60
N GLU A 71 -4.73 -10.24 -10.38
CA GLU A 71 -5.80 -10.20 -11.39
C GLU A 71 -5.37 -9.42 -12.63
N ASN A 72 -4.81 -8.22 -12.44
CA ASN A 72 -4.30 -7.38 -13.53
C ASN A 72 -3.19 -8.10 -14.31
N GLN A 73 -2.18 -8.64 -13.62
CA GLN A 73 -1.06 -9.34 -14.25
C GLN A 73 -1.52 -10.58 -15.04
N ASN A 74 -2.49 -11.34 -14.52
CA ASN A 74 -3.03 -12.50 -15.22
C ASN A 74 -3.70 -12.11 -16.55
N ILE A 75 -4.45 -11.00 -16.56
CA ILE A 75 -5.10 -10.49 -17.78
C ILE A 75 -4.06 -10.05 -18.81
N ILE A 76 -3.05 -9.28 -18.39
CA ILE A 76 -2.02 -8.77 -19.32
C ILE A 76 -1.17 -9.92 -19.87
N ASN A 77 -0.75 -10.88 -19.02
CA ASN A 77 -0.02 -12.07 -19.46
C ASN A 77 -0.84 -12.94 -20.43
N SER A 78 -2.15 -13.10 -20.15
CA SER A 78 -3.07 -13.80 -21.04
C SER A 78 -3.17 -13.11 -22.40
N LEU A 79 -3.28 -11.78 -22.40
CA LEU A 79 -3.34 -10.96 -23.62
C LEU A 79 -2.06 -11.10 -24.44
N MET A 80 -0.87 -11.00 -23.83
CA MET A 80 0.38 -11.19 -24.56
C MET A 80 0.52 -12.59 -25.14
N ARG A 81 0.12 -13.62 -24.40
CA ARG A 81 0.10 -15.00 -24.93
C ARG A 81 -0.83 -15.13 -26.13
N GLN A 82 -2.00 -14.51 -26.10
CA GLN A 82 -2.92 -14.47 -27.24
C GLN A 82 -2.30 -13.76 -28.44
N TYR A 83 -1.60 -12.63 -28.19
CA TYR A 83 -0.91 -11.89 -29.22
C TYR A 83 0.17 -12.74 -29.91
N HIS A 84 1.06 -13.37 -29.16
CA HIS A 84 2.08 -14.27 -29.72
C HIS A 84 1.48 -15.42 -30.53
N ASN A 85 0.42 -16.05 -30.02
CA ASN A 85 -0.25 -17.13 -30.74
C ASN A 85 -0.82 -16.66 -32.09
N CYS A 86 -1.40 -15.45 -32.14
CA CYS A 86 -1.90 -14.86 -33.39
C CYS A 86 -0.77 -14.63 -34.41
N VAL A 87 0.40 -14.16 -33.95
CA VAL A 87 1.55 -13.90 -34.82
C VAL A 87 2.14 -15.20 -35.37
N ILE A 88 2.42 -16.17 -34.49
CA ILE A 88 2.98 -17.48 -34.88
C ILE A 88 2.08 -18.20 -35.91
N CYS A 89 0.76 -18.18 -35.70
CA CYS A 89 -0.16 -18.84 -36.62
C CYS A 89 -0.28 -18.12 -37.98
N GLN A 90 -0.10 -16.79 -38.02
CA GLN A 90 -0.05 -16.05 -39.29
C GLN A 90 1.20 -16.41 -40.09
N ASP A 91 2.37 -16.46 -39.45
CA ASP A 91 3.62 -16.87 -40.10
C ASP A 91 3.55 -18.31 -40.63
N ALA A 92 2.83 -19.18 -39.92
CA ALA A 92 2.60 -20.56 -40.33
C ALA A 92 1.51 -20.72 -41.41
N ASN A 93 0.90 -19.64 -41.91
CA ASN A 93 -0.27 -19.67 -42.81
C ASN A 93 -1.41 -20.58 -42.29
N SER A 94 -1.55 -20.69 -40.96
CA SER A 94 -2.55 -21.56 -40.33
C SER A 94 -3.95 -20.95 -40.45
N ASN A 95 -4.93 -21.76 -40.88
CA ASN A 95 -6.32 -21.33 -41.02
C ASN A 95 -7.25 -22.28 -40.23
N PRO A 96 -8.08 -21.78 -39.29
CA PRO A 96 -8.25 -20.39 -38.89
C PRO A 96 -7.12 -19.89 -37.98
N SER A 97 -6.69 -18.63 -38.19
CA SER A 97 -5.81 -17.95 -37.24
C SER A 97 -6.54 -17.78 -35.90
N PRO A 98 -5.87 -18.04 -34.75
CA PRO A 98 -6.41 -17.71 -33.45
C PRO A 98 -6.70 -16.21 -33.37
N LYS A 99 -7.62 -15.84 -32.46
CA LYS A 99 -8.08 -14.47 -32.24
C LYS A 99 -7.77 -14.05 -30.81
N ILE A 100 -7.53 -12.76 -30.64
CA ILE A 100 -7.50 -12.13 -29.32
C ILE A 100 -8.95 -12.04 -28.81
N TYR A 101 -9.19 -12.56 -27.62
CA TYR A 101 -10.50 -12.60 -26.96
C TYR A 101 -10.58 -11.67 -25.75
N THR A 102 -9.44 -11.31 -25.14
CA THR A 102 -9.39 -10.31 -24.07
C THR A 102 -9.90 -8.97 -24.58
N LYS A 103 -10.99 -8.49 -23.98
CA LYS A 103 -11.61 -7.22 -24.38
C LYS A 103 -10.85 -6.03 -23.81
N TYR A 104 -10.95 -4.89 -24.49
CA TYR A 104 -10.42 -3.64 -23.94
C TYR A 104 -11.03 -3.26 -22.58
N THR A 105 -12.33 -3.47 -22.41
CA THR A 105 -13.03 -3.19 -21.14
C THR A 105 -12.49 -4.04 -20.00
N GLU A 106 -12.19 -5.32 -20.25
CA GLU A 106 -11.59 -6.23 -19.26
C GLU A 106 -10.21 -5.76 -18.80
N LEU A 107 -9.35 -5.37 -19.75
CA LEU A 107 -8.03 -4.82 -19.45
C LEU A 107 -8.11 -3.51 -18.66
N SER A 108 -8.93 -2.56 -19.13
CA SER A 108 -9.08 -1.25 -18.49
C SER A 108 -9.70 -1.37 -17.10
N ASP A 109 -10.69 -2.24 -16.91
CA ASP A 109 -11.33 -2.46 -15.62
C ASP A 109 -10.35 -3.09 -14.60
N ALA A 110 -9.50 -4.02 -15.05
CA ALA A 110 -8.49 -4.62 -14.20
C ALA A 110 -7.45 -3.59 -13.70
N TYR A 111 -6.93 -2.78 -14.61
CA TYR A 111 -6.05 -1.65 -14.29
C TYR A 111 -6.71 -0.69 -13.29
N LEU A 112 -7.93 -0.23 -13.57
CA LEU A 112 -8.65 0.71 -12.70
C LEU A 112 -8.94 0.14 -11.31
N ARG A 113 -9.29 -1.15 -11.21
CA ARG A 113 -9.50 -1.83 -9.92
C ARG A 113 -8.21 -1.90 -9.10
N MET A 114 -7.09 -2.16 -9.75
CA MET A 114 -5.77 -2.22 -9.09
C MET A 114 -5.32 -0.84 -8.61
N VAL A 115 -5.39 0.19 -9.45
CA VAL A 115 -5.04 1.55 -9.01
C VAL A 115 -5.95 2.01 -7.88
N ARG A 116 -7.27 1.75 -7.98
CA ARG A 116 -8.22 2.10 -6.92
C ARG A 116 -7.92 1.40 -5.59
N SER A 117 -7.60 0.11 -5.60
CA SER A 117 -7.27 -0.60 -4.36
C SER A 117 -5.99 -0.08 -3.73
N LEU A 118 -5.01 0.33 -4.54
CA LEU A 118 -3.80 0.98 -4.04
C LEU A 118 -4.07 2.36 -3.45
N THR A 119 -4.91 3.18 -4.09
CA THR A 119 -5.35 4.47 -3.53
C THR A 119 -6.10 4.28 -2.21
N GLN A 120 -6.98 3.28 -2.12
CA GLN A 120 -7.68 2.97 -0.87
C GLN A 120 -6.72 2.56 0.25
N LEU A 121 -5.71 1.76 -0.07
CA LEU A 121 -4.64 1.41 0.86
C LEU A 121 -3.86 2.65 1.33
N MET A 122 -3.51 3.56 0.42
CA MET A 122 -2.84 4.83 0.78
C MET A 122 -3.68 5.69 1.73
N CYS A 123 -4.98 5.84 1.46
CA CYS A 123 -5.90 6.54 2.36
C CYS A 123 -5.96 5.88 3.75
N LYS A 124 -5.94 4.54 3.80
CA LYS A 124 -5.97 3.82 5.08
C LYS A 124 -4.67 3.96 5.87
N LEU A 125 -3.54 4.07 5.19
CA LEU A 125 -2.25 4.38 5.84
C LEU A 125 -2.23 5.79 6.43
N GLU A 126 -2.80 6.77 5.71
CA GLU A 126 -2.93 8.14 6.21
C GLU A 126 -3.80 8.22 7.47
N GLU A 127 -4.90 7.47 7.52
CA GLU A 127 -5.77 7.39 8.71
C GLU A 127 -5.01 6.91 9.96
N TYR A 128 -4.02 6.03 9.78
CA TYR A 128 -3.25 5.41 10.86
C TYR A 128 -1.81 5.93 11.01
N GLU A 129 -1.49 7.09 10.44
CA GLU A 129 -0.14 7.68 10.49
C GLU A 129 0.36 7.94 11.93
N ILE A 130 -0.56 8.15 12.88
CA ILE A 130 -0.23 8.33 14.30
C ILE A 130 0.42 7.10 14.95
N VAL A 131 0.19 5.91 14.39
CA VAL A 131 0.74 4.65 14.91
C VAL A 131 2.25 4.60 14.71
N ASP A 132 2.71 4.96 13.51
CA ASP A 132 4.11 5.05 13.17
C ASP A 132 4.30 6.07 12.03
N LYS A 133 4.95 7.18 12.34
CA LYS A 133 5.25 8.27 11.39
C LYS A 133 6.06 7.80 10.17
N ASN A 134 6.85 6.74 10.30
CA ASN A 134 7.68 6.24 9.22
C ASN A 134 6.87 5.45 8.18
N ILE A 135 5.62 5.08 8.46
CA ILE A 135 4.71 4.48 7.46
C ILE A 135 4.44 5.43 6.29
N GLU A 136 4.58 6.75 6.50
CA GLU A 136 4.45 7.77 5.44
C GLU A 136 5.29 7.44 4.19
N ILE A 137 6.47 6.81 4.36
CA ILE A 137 7.34 6.45 3.24
C ILE A 137 6.67 5.52 2.22
N PHE A 138 5.75 4.66 2.68
CA PHE A 138 4.97 3.79 1.79
C PHE A 138 3.95 4.57 0.98
N ARG A 139 3.37 5.65 1.52
CA ARG A 139 2.49 6.53 0.74
C ARG A 139 3.26 7.20 -0.39
N THR A 140 4.48 7.68 -0.12
CA THR A 140 5.37 8.22 -1.15
C THR A 140 5.73 7.16 -2.20
N ALA A 141 6.12 5.96 -1.77
CA ALA A 141 6.43 4.85 -2.66
C ALA A 141 5.24 4.48 -3.57
N PHE A 142 4.03 4.42 -3.01
CA PHE A 142 2.81 4.13 -3.76
C PHE A 142 2.43 5.25 -4.72
N ALA A 143 2.57 6.52 -4.32
CA ALA A 143 2.33 7.64 -5.23
C ALA A 143 3.24 7.57 -6.46
N SER A 144 4.54 7.33 -6.23
CA SER A 144 5.54 7.20 -7.29
C SER A 144 5.22 6.02 -8.23
N VAL A 145 4.88 4.85 -7.68
CA VAL A 145 4.56 3.68 -8.51
C VAL A 145 3.22 3.79 -9.24
N VAL A 146 2.22 4.47 -8.68
CA VAL A 146 0.96 4.76 -9.39
C VAL A 146 1.23 5.57 -10.65
N GLN A 147 2.08 6.59 -10.56
CA GLN A 147 2.45 7.39 -11.72
C GLN A 147 3.18 6.53 -12.77
N LEU A 148 4.17 5.74 -12.35
CA LEU A 148 4.92 4.85 -13.24
C LEU A 148 4.00 3.84 -13.95
N ILE A 149 3.11 3.20 -13.21
CA ILE A 149 2.12 2.25 -13.75
C ILE A 149 1.20 2.96 -14.74
N GLN A 150 0.73 4.17 -14.43
CA GLN A 150 -0.16 4.93 -15.32
C GLN A 150 0.53 5.28 -16.64
N GLU A 151 1.78 5.74 -16.60
CA GLU A 151 2.55 6.08 -17.80
C GLU A 151 2.79 4.83 -18.67
N ALA A 152 3.29 3.74 -18.07
CA ALA A 152 3.54 2.49 -18.76
C ALA A 152 2.25 1.86 -19.32
N TYR A 153 1.13 1.94 -18.57
CA TYR A 153 -0.17 1.48 -19.03
C TYR A 153 -0.66 2.26 -20.25
N LEU A 154 -0.53 3.59 -20.26
CA LEU A 154 -0.94 4.42 -21.39
C LEU A 154 -0.12 4.13 -22.66
N GLU A 155 1.18 3.88 -22.52
CA GLU A 155 2.04 3.45 -23.63
C GLU A 155 1.63 2.07 -24.15
N PHE A 156 1.47 1.09 -23.24
CA PHE A 156 1.01 -0.25 -23.59
C PHE A 156 -0.36 -0.22 -24.29
N GLN A 157 -1.30 0.53 -23.72
CA GLN A 157 -2.64 0.73 -24.28
C GLN A 157 -2.57 1.29 -25.70
N ARG A 158 -1.72 2.30 -25.95
CA ARG A 158 -1.57 2.92 -27.28
C ARG A 158 -1.18 1.88 -28.34
N HIS A 159 -0.28 0.96 -28.01
CA HIS A 159 0.17 -0.07 -28.96
C HIS A 159 -0.87 -1.19 -29.15
N ILE A 160 -1.60 -1.56 -28.10
CA ILE A 160 -2.51 -2.72 -28.17
C ILE A 160 -3.94 -2.36 -28.59
N PHE A 161 -4.37 -1.10 -28.46
CA PHE A 161 -5.78 -0.70 -28.63
C PHE A 161 -6.41 -1.12 -29.96
N SER A 162 -5.65 -1.07 -31.07
CA SER A 162 -6.14 -1.49 -32.40
C SER A 162 -6.32 -3.00 -32.57
N TYR A 163 -5.77 -3.79 -31.64
CA TYR A 163 -5.76 -5.25 -31.63
C TYR A 163 -6.76 -5.86 -30.63
N LEU A 164 -7.40 -5.03 -29.81
CA LEU A 164 -8.38 -5.51 -28.85
C LEU A 164 -9.79 -5.51 -29.45
N PRO A 165 -10.60 -6.55 -29.19
CA PRO A 165 -12.03 -6.50 -29.39
C PRO A 165 -12.65 -5.35 -28.59
N HIS A 166 -13.48 -4.58 -29.28
CA HIS A 166 -14.34 -3.54 -28.69
C HIS A 166 -15.79 -3.89 -28.96
N ASP A 167 -16.65 -3.68 -27.97
CA ASP A 167 -18.09 -3.83 -28.14
C ASP A 167 -18.57 -2.79 -29.18
N ASP A 168 -19.33 -3.22 -30.18
CA ASP A 168 -19.86 -2.29 -31.19
C ASP A 168 -21.00 -1.43 -30.58
N SER A 169 -21.40 -0.35 -31.24
CA SER A 169 -22.57 0.42 -30.80
C SER A 169 -23.84 -0.45 -30.83
N LYS A 170 -24.74 -0.31 -29.84
CA LYS A 170 -26.02 -1.07 -29.79
C LYS A 170 -26.78 -1.05 -31.13
N LYS A 171 -26.82 0.11 -31.78
CA LYS A 171 -27.44 0.31 -33.10
C LYS A 171 -26.81 -0.56 -34.21
N ARG A 172 -25.50 -0.75 -34.18
CA ARG A 172 -24.77 -1.59 -35.16
C ARG A 172 -24.85 -3.07 -34.80
N GLN A 173 -24.90 -3.42 -33.52
CA GLN A 173 -25.18 -4.77 -33.04
C GLN A 173 -26.56 -5.24 -33.54
N GLU A 174 -27.59 -4.39 -33.42
CA GLU A 174 -28.95 -4.64 -33.91
C GLU A 174 -29.01 -4.82 -35.45
N GLN A 175 -28.14 -4.12 -36.20
CA GLN A 175 -28.10 -4.20 -37.66
C GLN A 175 -27.32 -5.40 -38.20
N LEU A 176 -26.21 -5.76 -37.58
CA LEU A 176 -25.29 -6.78 -38.09
C LEU A 176 -25.48 -8.16 -37.42
N GLY A 177 -26.19 -8.23 -36.28
CA GLY A 177 -26.34 -9.46 -35.50
C GLY A 177 -25.03 -10.00 -34.90
N VAL A 178 -23.93 -9.25 -35.02
CA VAL A 178 -22.60 -9.55 -34.46
C VAL A 178 -22.15 -8.43 -33.53
N ASN A 179 -21.53 -8.83 -32.42
CA ASN A 179 -21.28 -7.96 -31.27
C ASN A 179 -19.87 -7.32 -31.25
N ILE A 180 -19.01 -7.65 -32.24
CA ILE A 180 -17.58 -7.31 -32.20
C ILE A 180 -17.16 -6.65 -33.52
N LYS A 181 -16.57 -5.44 -33.43
CA LYS A 181 -15.98 -4.74 -34.58
C LYS A 181 -14.71 -5.47 -35.03
N HIS A 182 -14.53 -5.65 -36.35
CA HIS A 182 -13.33 -6.24 -36.94
C HIS A 182 -12.06 -5.57 -36.39
N VAL A 183 -11.18 -6.41 -35.83
CA VAL A 183 -9.93 -6.03 -35.18
C VAL A 183 -8.78 -6.21 -36.18
N LYS A 184 -7.76 -5.33 -36.15
CA LYS A 184 -6.55 -5.50 -36.97
C LYS A 184 -5.89 -6.83 -36.57
N SER A 185 -5.45 -7.63 -37.53
CA SER A 185 -4.63 -8.81 -37.22
C SER A 185 -3.25 -8.35 -36.72
N PRO A 186 -2.74 -8.87 -35.60
CA PRO A 186 -1.36 -8.68 -35.15
C PRO A 186 -0.36 -8.93 -36.28
N ILE A 187 0.66 -8.08 -36.45
CA ILE A 187 1.72 -8.28 -37.44
C ILE A 187 3.08 -8.29 -36.76
N GLN A 188 4.05 -9.03 -37.32
CA GLN A 188 5.39 -9.18 -36.75
C GLN A 188 6.09 -7.82 -36.51
N GLN A 189 5.85 -6.82 -37.36
CA GLN A 189 6.49 -5.50 -37.21
C GLN A 189 6.08 -4.76 -35.93
N ASP A 190 4.90 -5.06 -35.37
CA ASP A 190 4.38 -4.37 -34.18
C ASP A 190 4.72 -5.12 -32.88
N ILE A 191 5.29 -6.34 -32.97
CA ILE A 191 5.54 -7.19 -31.80
C ILE A 191 6.59 -6.56 -30.87
N GLU A 192 7.67 -6.00 -31.43
CA GLU A 192 8.77 -5.45 -30.64
C GLU A 192 8.30 -4.25 -29.80
N ALA A 193 7.49 -3.36 -30.39
CA ALA A 193 6.95 -2.20 -29.69
C ALA A 193 5.92 -2.59 -28.60
N ILE A 194 5.13 -3.64 -28.85
CA ILE A 194 4.16 -4.16 -27.88
C ILE A 194 4.86 -4.91 -26.75
N GLU A 195 5.86 -5.76 -27.06
CA GLU A 195 6.68 -6.45 -26.06
C GLU A 195 7.41 -5.46 -25.18
N HIS A 196 8.02 -4.42 -25.76
CA HIS A 196 8.68 -3.36 -25.00
C HIS A 196 7.72 -2.68 -24.01
N SER A 197 6.57 -2.20 -24.48
CA SER A 197 5.62 -1.52 -23.60
C SER A 197 4.91 -2.47 -22.61
N PHE A 198 4.73 -3.75 -22.98
CA PHE A 198 4.26 -4.79 -22.08
C PHE A 198 5.25 -5.07 -20.95
N ASN A 199 6.54 -5.20 -21.26
CA ASN A 199 7.59 -5.44 -20.27
C ASN A 199 7.69 -4.25 -19.33
N SER A 200 7.72 -3.02 -19.86
CA SER A 200 7.71 -1.80 -19.05
C SER A 200 6.50 -1.75 -18.10
N TYR A 201 5.30 -2.08 -18.59
CA TYR A 201 4.10 -2.13 -17.76
C TYR A 201 4.15 -3.25 -16.72
N THR A 202 4.68 -4.43 -17.08
CA THR A 202 4.86 -5.55 -16.14
C THR A 202 5.86 -5.21 -15.05
N ASP A 203 6.97 -4.56 -15.40
CA ASP A 203 8.00 -4.13 -14.44
C ASP A 203 7.44 -3.11 -13.45
N ALA A 204 6.68 -2.13 -13.94
CA ALA A 204 5.98 -1.15 -13.10
C ALA A 204 4.97 -1.83 -12.15
N ASN A 205 4.20 -2.80 -12.64
CA ASN A 205 3.28 -3.59 -11.80
C ASN A 205 4.03 -4.39 -10.73
N LEU A 206 5.15 -5.01 -11.09
CA LEU A 206 5.95 -5.82 -10.18
C LEU A 206 6.62 -4.97 -9.10
N GLU A 207 7.10 -3.76 -9.44
CA GLU A 207 7.61 -2.80 -8.45
C GLU A 207 6.51 -2.42 -7.45
N GLY A 208 5.30 -2.14 -7.93
CA GLY A 208 4.16 -1.80 -7.08
C GLY A 208 3.74 -2.96 -6.17
N TYR A 209 3.70 -4.18 -6.71
CA TYR A 209 3.45 -5.39 -5.93
C TYR A 209 4.52 -5.61 -4.84
N CYS A 210 5.79 -5.37 -5.17
CA CYS A 210 6.90 -5.45 -4.23
C CYS A 210 6.71 -4.48 -3.05
N PHE A 211 6.30 -3.24 -3.30
CA PHE A 211 6.02 -2.27 -2.23
C PHE A 211 4.85 -2.69 -1.34
N VAL A 212 3.78 -3.27 -1.89
CA VAL A 212 2.66 -3.80 -1.10
C VAL A 212 3.12 -5.00 -0.26
N SER A 213 4.00 -5.84 -0.81
CA SER A 213 4.62 -6.96 -0.08
C SER A 213 5.49 -6.48 1.08
N ASP A 214 6.31 -5.46 0.86
CA ASP A 214 7.14 -4.85 1.90
C ASP A 214 6.28 -4.24 3.01
N LEU A 215 5.21 -3.51 2.65
CA LEU A 215 4.28 -2.96 3.63
C LEU A 215 3.65 -4.07 4.50
N SER A 216 3.25 -5.18 3.89
CA SER A 216 2.67 -6.32 4.62
C SER A 216 3.60 -6.81 5.73
N ARG A 217 4.91 -6.89 5.45
CA ARG A 217 5.94 -7.30 6.43
C ARG A 217 6.16 -6.22 7.48
N GLU A 218 6.32 -4.97 7.07
CA GLU A 218 6.62 -3.87 7.99
C GLU A 218 5.46 -3.59 8.95
N VAL A 219 4.22 -3.67 8.48
CA VAL A 219 3.02 -3.52 9.32
C VAL A 219 2.93 -4.65 10.35
N GLN A 220 3.32 -5.89 10.02
CA GLN A 220 3.44 -6.97 11.01
C GLN A 220 4.52 -6.64 12.05
N ASN A 221 5.69 -6.18 11.62
CA ASN A 221 6.80 -5.85 12.51
C ASN A 221 6.46 -4.71 13.47
N VAL A 222 5.84 -3.64 12.97
CA VAL A 222 5.47 -2.45 13.74
C VAL A 222 4.33 -2.74 14.72
N LEU A 223 3.28 -3.44 14.27
CA LEU A 223 2.06 -3.63 15.06
C LEU A 223 2.09 -4.88 15.94
N LEU A 224 2.72 -5.95 15.48
CA LEU A 224 2.67 -7.27 16.13
C LEU A 224 4.03 -7.77 16.63
N GLY A 225 5.15 -7.21 16.16
CA GLY A 225 6.48 -7.75 16.46
C GLY A 225 6.77 -7.89 17.96
N ASN A 226 6.36 -6.90 18.75
CA ASN A 226 6.52 -6.93 20.22
C ASN A 226 5.63 -7.97 20.91
N LEU A 227 4.47 -8.32 20.34
CA LEU A 227 3.57 -9.34 20.91
C LEU A 227 4.17 -10.74 20.81
N PHE A 228 4.93 -11.00 19.75
CA PHE A 228 5.52 -12.31 19.48
C PHE A 228 7.03 -12.38 19.76
N ASN A 229 7.64 -11.26 20.17
CA ASN A 229 9.10 -11.11 20.32
C ASN A 229 9.86 -11.62 19.07
N ASN A 230 9.32 -11.34 17.89
CA ASN A 230 9.86 -11.79 16.61
C ASN A 230 9.59 -10.75 15.53
N GLN A 231 10.41 -10.76 14.48
CA GLN A 231 10.25 -9.89 13.32
C GLN A 231 10.38 -10.70 12.04
N VAL A 232 9.56 -10.35 11.06
CA VAL A 232 9.68 -10.85 9.69
C VAL A 232 10.87 -10.14 9.05
N PRO A 233 11.85 -10.87 8.48
CA PRO A 233 12.98 -10.23 7.82
C PRO A 233 12.50 -9.41 6.61
N PRO A 234 13.23 -8.33 6.24
CA PRO A 234 12.97 -7.60 5.00
C PRO A 234 13.01 -8.52 3.78
N ARG A 235 12.37 -8.09 2.68
CA ARG A 235 12.46 -8.81 1.41
C ARG A 235 13.91 -8.84 0.91
N GLU A 236 14.33 -10.00 0.43
CA GLU A 236 15.57 -10.15 -0.33
C GLU A 236 15.19 -10.27 -1.82
N PRO A 237 15.24 -9.16 -2.60
CA PRO A 237 14.90 -9.21 -4.01
C PRO A 237 15.92 -10.06 -4.77
N SER A 238 15.43 -10.94 -5.65
CA SER A 238 16.30 -11.69 -6.56
C SER A 238 17.00 -10.80 -7.59
N ASP A 239 16.40 -9.64 -7.89
CA ASP A 239 16.98 -8.60 -8.75
C ASP A 239 17.21 -7.33 -7.93
N SER A 240 18.46 -6.88 -7.88
CA SER A 240 18.89 -5.67 -7.17
C SER A 240 18.25 -4.36 -7.65
N HIS A 241 17.59 -4.37 -8.82
CA HIS A 241 16.85 -3.22 -9.33
C HIS A 241 15.63 -2.87 -8.45
N TYR A 242 14.99 -3.85 -7.82
CA TYR A 242 13.82 -3.59 -6.98
C TYR A 242 14.22 -3.08 -5.60
N VAL A 243 13.88 -1.82 -5.32
CA VAL A 243 14.08 -1.22 -3.99
C VAL A 243 13.20 -1.91 -2.95
N VAL A 244 13.76 -2.10 -1.76
CA VAL A 244 13.04 -2.58 -0.57
C VAL A 244 12.66 -1.37 0.28
N VAL A 245 11.36 -1.22 0.54
CA VAL A 245 10.82 -0.13 1.38
C VAL A 245 10.70 -0.62 2.81
N THR A 246 11.10 0.20 3.79
CA THR A 246 11.09 -0.17 5.21
C THR A 246 10.78 1.04 6.10
N THR A 247 10.23 0.79 7.29
CA THR A 247 9.96 1.82 8.32
C THR A 247 11.15 2.04 9.27
N LYS A 248 12.28 1.36 9.04
CA LYS A 248 13.50 1.52 9.84
C LYS A 248 14.02 2.97 9.79
N PRO A 249 14.18 3.67 10.93
CA PRO A 249 14.57 5.08 10.97
C PRO A 249 15.84 5.43 10.18
N GLU A 250 16.82 4.53 10.19
CA GLU A 250 18.11 4.70 9.50
C GLU A 250 18.00 4.66 7.97
N GLU A 251 16.94 4.06 7.41
CA GLU A 251 16.72 3.93 5.97
C GLU A 251 15.80 5.02 5.40
N ILE A 252 15.05 5.73 6.25
CA ILE A 252 14.02 6.69 5.81
C ILE A 252 14.59 7.80 4.94
N GLU A 253 15.74 8.37 5.30
CA GLU A 253 16.31 9.46 4.52
C GLU A 253 16.80 8.98 3.15
N ARG A 254 17.42 7.79 3.07
CA ARG A 254 17.81 7.17 1.80
C ARG A 254 16.59 6.96 0.89
N LEU A 255 15.49 6.45 1.45
CA LEU A 255 14.26 6.21 0.70
C LEU A 255 13.60 7.53 0.24
N ARG A 256 13.60 8.57 1.09
CA ARG A 256 13.10 9.90 0.72
C ARG A 256 13.87 10.51 -0.44
N VAL A 257 15.20 10.42 -0.40
CA VAL A 257 16.07 10.88 -1.51
C VAL A 257 15.77 10.07 -2.77
N TYR A 258 15.71 8.74 -2.68
CA TYR A 258 15.40 7.86 -3.80
C TYR A 258 14.08 8.23 -4.50
N PHE A 259 12.99 8.37 -3.73
CA PHE A 259 11.69 8.69 -4.34
C PHE A 259 11.63 10.12 -4.88
N LYS A 260 12.33 11.06 -4.25
CA LYS A 260 12.42 12.44 -4.77
C LYS A 260 13.16 12.50 -6.10
N GLU A 261 14.29 11.82 -6.22
CA GLU A 261 15.06 11.74 -7.47
C GLU A 261 14.26 11.03 -8.58
N LYS A 262 13.55 9.96 -8.22
CA LYS A 262 12.68 9.23 -9.16
C LYS A 262 11.53 10.10 -9.68
N ASP A 263 10.93 10.92 -8.83
CA ASP A 263 9.88 11.87 -9.25
C ASP A 263 10.42 12.97 -10.18
N ASP A 264 11.65 13.45 -9.96
CA ASP A 264 12.32 14.44 -10.82
C ASP A 264 12.69 13.87 -12.20
N ASP A 265 13.13 12.61 -12.24
CA ASP A 265 13.45 11.90 -13.48
C ASP A 265 12.19 11.60 -14.31
N GLY A 266 11.09 11.23 -13.65
CA GLY A 266 9.78 10.93 -14.23
C GLY A 266 9.00 12.13 -14.78
N LEU A 267 9.49 13.37 -14.61
CA LEU A 267 8.87 14.53 -15.26
C LEU A 267 9.00 14.40 -16.78
N THR A 268 7.86 14.40 -17.48
CA THR A 268 7.83 14.52 -18.94
C THR A 268 8.53 15.80 -19.37
N GLN A 269 9.15 15.83 -20.56
CA GLN A 269 9.79 17.05 -21.08
C GLN A 269 8.84 18.26 -21.05
N HIS A 270 7.55 18.04 -21.30
CA HIS A 270 6.53 19.08 -21.20
C HIS A 270 6.37 19.63 -19.77
N GLN A 271 6.39 18.78 -18.74
CA GLN A 271 6.34 19.21 -17.34
C GLN A 271 7.63 19.90 -16.92
N LYS A 272 8.80 19.40 -17.36
CA LYS A 272 10.10 20.07 -17.16
C LYS A 272 10.09 21.48 -17.75
N ASP A 273 9.58 21.63 -18.97
CA ASP A 273 9.45 22.91 -19.66
C ASP A 273 8.42 23.85 -18.99
N PHE A 274 7.32 23.32 -18.46
CA PHE A 274 6.32 24.10 -17.72
C PHE A 274 6.88 24.60 -16.37
N MET A 275 7.62 23.76 -15.64
CA MET A 275 8.29 24.14 -14.39
C MET A 275 9.38 25.20 -14.64
N ALA A 276 10.18 25.04 -15.71
CA ALA A 276 11.17 26.02 -16.12
C ALA A 276 10.54 27.38 -16.47
N ARG A 277 9.37 27.39 -17.14
CA ARG A 277 8.63 28.62 -17.48
C ARG A 277 7.92 29.27 -16.30
N SER A 278 7.53 28.49 -15.28
CA SER A 278 6.83 28.99 -14.10
C SER A 278 7.77 29.49 -12.98
N GLY A 279 9.10 29.39 -13.17
CA GLY A 279 10.08 29.83 -12.19
C GLY A 279 10.11 29.01 -10.89
N LYS A 280 9.42 27.86 -10.87
CA LYS A 280 9.43 26.92 -9.75
C LYS A 280 10.55 25.91 -9.97
N SER A 281 11.66 26.08 -9.27
CA SER A 281 12.73 25.07 -9.19
C SER A 281 12.21 23.82 -8.44
N PRO A 282 12.64 22.59 -8.80
CA PRO A 282 12.19 21.35 -8.16
C PRO A 282 12.52 21.22 -6.65
N GLY A 283 13.27 22.17 -6.08
CA GLY A 283 13.63 22.22 -4.65
C GLY A 283 12.91 23.28 -3.83
N GLY A 284 11.98 24.06 -4.40
CA GLY A 284 11.29 25.12 -3.69
C GLY A 284 10.15 24.57 -2.82
N LYS A 285 10.29 24.60 -1.49
CA LYS A 285 9.21 24.28 -0.53
C LYS A 285 7.96 25.10 -0.85
N SER A 286 7.00 24.49 -1.57
CA SER A 286 5.71 25.09 -1.89
C SER A 286 4.70 24.67 -0.84
N GLY A 287 4.57 25.47 0.22
CA GLY A 287 3.39 25.45 1.08
C GLY A 287 2.19 25.95 0.29
N ASN A 288 1.41 25.04 -0.28
CA ASN A 288 -0.05 25.12 -0.46
C ASN A 288 -0.50 23.91 -1.27
N ALA A 289 -1.19 22.99 -0.60
CA ALA A 289 -1.84 21.83 -1.19
C ALA A 289 -2.93 22.31 -2.17
N LEU A 290 -2.75 21.98 -3.45
CA LEU A 290 -3.83 22.01 -4.42
C LEU A 290 -4.60 20.70 -4.23
N LEU A 291 -5.71 20.77 -3.47
CA LEU A 291 -6.71 19.72 -3.41
C LEU A 291 -7.29 19.53 -4.82
N ILE A 292 -6.85 18.48 -5.51
CA ILE A 292 -7.57 17.95 -6.66
C ILE A 292 -8.82 17.28 -6.09
N SER A 293 -9.97 17.91 -6.29
CA SER A 293 -11.26 17.29 -5.96
C SER A 293 -11.44 16.03 -6.79
N PRO A 294 -11.90 14.90 -6.22
CA PRO A 294 -12.31 13.78 -7.02
C PRO A 294 -13.54 14.19 -7.84
N PHE A 295 -13.46 14.01 -9.17
CA PHE A 295 -14.64 14.09 -10.04
C PHE A 295 -15.69 13.04 -9.60
N PRO A 296 -16.98 13.30 -9.88
CA PRO A 296 -18.12 12.59 -9.30
C PRO A 296 -18.27 11.14 -9.80
#